data_AF-A0A9P6AK98-F1
#
_entry.id   AF-A0A9P6AK98-F1
#
_cell.length_a   1.000
_cell.length_b   1.000
_cell.length_c   1.000
_cell.angle_alpha   90.00
_cell.angle_beta   90.00
_cell.angle_gamma   90.00
#
_symmetry.space_group_name_H-M   'P 1'
#
loop_
_entity.id
_entity.type
_entity.pdbx_description
1 polymer ?
#
loop_
_entity_poly.entity_id
_entity_poly.type
_entity_poly.pdbx_seq_one_letter_code
_entity_poly.pdbx_strand_id
1 'polypeptide(L)'
;MPPAPIPERTTCETLAEWSQHVKNAMEVIDQPETEDNWDRMERSYLLLASVVRGGAYKLETDFVPGVRTIARPTNKAMASERTRLSGPAVELVSVIGARMGIKFEPLIPLYVPTILKLCTRSSKIYVSRAQACLKLFASHCRVPALVTLFKEAVTDKSQTLRISATDALHDFLSTSLRDGPPRMGKWVEDVEWIIKATARDATPETRKLSRRVFATYAQLWPERVNE
;
A
#
# COMPACT_ATOMS: atom_id res chain seq x y z
N MET A 1 -26.62 15.78 17.77
CA MET A 1 -25.25 16.34 17.85
C MET A 1 -24.37 15.56 16.88
N PRO A 2 -23.48 16.22 16.12
CA PRO A 2 -22.48 15.50 15.34
C PRO A 2 -21.60 14.65 16.29
N PRO A 3 -21.15 13.47 15.85
CA PRO A 3 -20.31 12.64 16.68
C PRO A 3 -18.97 13.33 16.95
N ALA A 4 -18.43 13.15 18.15
CA ALA A 4 -17.19 13.81 18.58
C ALA A 4 -16.03 13.59 17.58
N PRO A 5 -15.11 14.55 17.40
CA PRO A 5 -13.95 14.34 16.54
C PRO A 5 -13.10 13.16 17.03
N ILE A 6 -12.58 12.37 16.09
CA ILE A 6 -11.65 11.27 16.43
C ILE A 6 -10.27 11.89 16.69
N PRO A 7 -9.61 11.57 17.81
CA PRO A 7 -8.24 12.03 18.06
C PRO A 7 -7.27 11.55 16.97
N GLU A 8 -6.19 12.29 16.71
CA GLU A 8 -5.15 11.83 15.78
C GLU A 8 -4.52 10.50 16.22
N ARG A 9 -4.39 10.31 17.54
CA ARG A 9 -3.86 9.11 18.17
C ARG A 9 -4.76 8.69 19.32
N THR A 10 -5.28 7.47 19.24
CA THR A 10 -6.02 6.81 20.32
C THR A 10 -5.11 5.73 20.89
N THR A 11 -4.73 5.85 22.15
CA THR A 11 -3.84 4.88 22.80
C THR A 11 -4.44 3.48 22.77
N CYS A 12 -3.63 2.48 22.48
CA CYS A 12 -3.99 1.07 22.55
C CYS A 12 -2.75 0.31 23.05
N GLU A 13 -2.84 -0.18 24.27
CA GLU A 13 -1.72 -0.76 25.03
C GLU A 13 -1.88 -2.27 25.21
N THR A 14 -3.08 -2.81 25.00
CA THR A 14 -3.37 -4.23 25.21
C THR A 14 -3.97 -4.93 23.98
N LEU A 15 -3.73 -6.23 23.87
CA LEU A 15 -4.33 -7.08 22.83
C LEU A 15 -5.87 -7.11 22.92
N ALA A 16 -6.43 -7.01 24.13
CA ALA A 16 -7.86 -6.97 24.36
C ALA A 16 -8.49 -5.68 23.78
N GLU A 17 -7.86 -4.53 23.99
CA GLU A 17 -8.30 -3.25 23.40
C GLU A 17 -8.26 -3.32 21.88
N TRP A 18 -7.17 -3.82 21.30
CA TRP A 18 -7.05 -3.99 19.85
C TRP A 18 -8.15 -4.90 19.29
N SER A 19 -8.36 -6.06 19.93
CA SER A 19 -9.40 -7.01 19.53
C SER A 19 -10.80 -6.40 19.61
N GLN A 20 -11.06 -5.58 20.63
CA GLN A 20 -12.33 -4.88 20.77
C GLN A 20 -12.51 -3.82 19.69
N HIS A 21 -11.48 -3.06 19.35
CA HIS A 21 -11.52 -2.10 18.24
C HIS A 21 -11.81 -2.79 16.90
N VAL A 22 -11.16 -3.93 16.63
CA VAL A 22 -11.41 -4.72 15.42
C VAL A 22 -12.84 -5.25 15.41
N LYS A 23 -13.32 -5.81 16.52
CA LYS A 23 -14.70 -6.32 16.64
C LYS A 23 -15.73 -5.22 16.40
N ASN A 24 -15.58 -4.08 17.05
CA ASN A 24 -16.48 -2.93 16.88
C ASN A 24 -16.48 -2.41 15.44
N ALA A 25 -15.31 -2.36 14.80
CA ALA A 25 -15.23 -1.97 13.40
C ALA A 25 -15.99 -2.97 12.51
N MET A 26 -15.78 -4.28 12.71
CA MET A 26 -16.41 -5.36 11.93
C MET A 26 -17.93 -5.34 11.98
N GLU A 27 -18.52 -4.97 13.12
CA GLU A 27 -19.98 -4.81 13.25
C GLU A 27 -20.56 -3.80 12.24
N VAL A 28 -19.74 -2.85 11.77
CA VAL A 28 -20.14 -1.80 10.83
C VAL A 28 -19.61 -2.07 9.42
N ILE A 29 -18.32 -2.36 9.26
CA ILE A 29 -17.66 -2.37 7.95
C ILE A 29 -17.95 -3.63 7.13
N ASP A 30 -18.41 -4.73 7.75
CA ASP A 30 -18.75 -5.95 7.02
C ASP A 30 -20.14 -5.89 6.36
N GLN A 31 -20.94 -4.88 6.72
CA GLN A 31 -22.25 -4.64 6.11
C GLN A 31 -22.10 -4.14 4.66
N PRO A 32 -23.11 -4.37 3.79
CA PRO A 32 -23.18 -3.71 2.49
C PRO A 32 -23.19 -2.18 2.64
N GLU A 33 -22.44 -1.48 1.81
CA GLU A 33 -22.41 -0.01 1.79
C GLU A 33 -23.76 0.57 1.30
N THR A 34 -24.36 1.46 2.09
CA THR A 34 -25.62 2.16 1.81
C THR A 34 -25.49 3.66 2.12
N GLU A 35 -26.46 4.46 1.69
CA GLU A 35 -26.50 5.90 2.04
C GLU A 35 -26.57 6.15 3.56
N ASP A 36 -27.15 5.21 4.31
CA ASP A 36 -27.38 5.35 5.75
C ASP A 36 -26.21 4.84 6.62
N ASN A 37 -25.17 4.25 6.02
CA ASN A 37 -24.07 3.63 6.80
C ASN A 37 -22.65 3.98 6.35
N TRP A 38 -22.45 4.59 5.18
CA TRP A 38 -21.10 4.88 4.68
C TRP A 38 -20.32 5.83 5.60
N ASP A 39 -21.00 6.74 6.28
CA ASP A 39 -20.42 7.69 7.23
C ASP A 39 -19.95 6.99 8.52
N ARG A 40 -20.70 5.98 8.98
CA ARG A 40 -20.31 5.10 10.08
C ARG A 40 -19.12 4.23 9.71
N MET A 41 -19.08 3.72 8.48
CA MET A 41 -17.91 2.99 7.95
C MET A 41 -16.68 3.89 7.86
N GLU A 42 -16.83 5.11 7.31
CA GLU A 42 -15.78 6.16 7.26
C GLU A 42 -15.20 6.37 8.66
N ARG A 43 -16.07 6.57 9.65
CA ARG A 43 -15.69 6.77 11.04
C ARG A 43 -14.93 5.58 11.64
N SER A 44 -15.34 4.34 11.34
CA SER A 44 -14.64 3.13 11.77
C SER A 44 -13.20 3.05 11.22
N TYR A 45 -12.99 3.38 9.94
CA TYR A 45 -11.64 3.39 9.37
C TYR A 45 -10.74 4.47 9.96
N LEU A 46 -11.29 5.68 10.18
CA LEU A 46 -10.56 6.77 10.85
C LEU A 46 -10.16 6.39 12.29
N LEU A 47 -11.06 5.73 13.03
CA LEU A 47 -10.77 5.27 14.39
C LEU A 47 -9.68 4.19 14.39
N LEU A 48 -9.78 3.19 13.52
CA LEU A 48 -8.73 2.19 13.39
C LEU A 48 -7.38 2.82 13.04
N ALA A 49 -7.34 3.80 12.13
CA ALA A 49 -6.09 4.49 11.79
C ALA A 49 -5.52 5.25 13.00
N SER A 50 -6.37 5.91 13.78
CA SER A 50 -6.01 6.59 15.04
C SER A 50 -5.44 5.61 16.07
N VAL A 51 -6.04 4.43 16.22
CA VAL A 51 -5.58 3.35 17.12
C VAL A 51 -4.24 2.78 16.68
N VAL A 52 -4.05 2.56 15.38
CA VAL A 52 -2.75 2.12 14.83
C VAL A 52 -1.68 3.20 15.09
N ARG A 53 -1.98 4.48 14.89
CA ARG A 53 -1.05 5.57 15.22
C ARG A 53 -0.73 5.65 16.72
N GLY A 54 -1.69 5.30 17.57
CA GLY A 54 -1.57 5.31 19.03
C GLY A 54 -0.82 4.13 19.64
N GLY A 55 -0.38 3.15 18.83
CA GLY A 55 0.53 2.10 19.29
C GLY A 55 0.09 0.67 19.06
N ALA A 56 -1.12 0.42 18.51
CA ALA A 56 -1.63 -0.94 18.34
C ALA A 56 -0.69 -1.86 17.52
N TYR A 57 0.06 -1.32 16.56
CA TYR A 57 1.03 -2.08 15.76
C TYR A 57 2.19 -2.69 16.57
N LYS A 58 2.41 -2.21 17.81
CA LYS A 58 3.45 -2.74 18.72
C LYS A 58 3.00 -4.04 19.42
N LEU A 59 1.73 -4.39 19.31
CA LEU A 59 1.14 -5.59 19.90
C LEU A 59 1.41 -6.79 18.97
N GLU A 60 2.63 -7.33 19.02
CA GLU A 60 3.15 -8.23 17.97
C GLU A 60 2.34 -9.53 17.75
N THR A 61 1.67 -10.05 18.77
CA THR A 61 1.00 -11.37 18.70
C THR A 61 -0.31 -11.35 17.91
N ASP A 62 -1.22 -10.39 18.18
CA ASP A 62 -2.56 -10.37 17.54
C ASP A 62 -2.82 -9.18 16.61
N PHE A 63 -1.84 -8.30 16.40
CA PHE A 63 -2.02 -7.19 15.47
C PHE A 63 -2.28 -7.69 14.03
N VAL A 64 -1.41 -8.55 13.51
CA VAL A 64 -1.51 -9.08 12.14
C VAL A 64 -2.81 -9.89 11.92
N PRO A 65 -3.19 -10.84 12.81
CA PRO A 65 -4.50 -11.49 12.74
C PRO A 65 -5.67 -10.51 12.67
N GLY A 66 -5.71 -9.49 13.53
CA GLY A 66 -6.77 -8.48 13.51
C GLY A 66 -6.82 -7.69 12.19
N VAL A 67 -5.67 -7.32 11.65
CA VAL A 67 -5.59 -6.65 10.33
C VAL A 67 -6.01 -7.58 9.18
N ARG A 68 -5.80 -8.89 9.29
CA ARG A 68 -6.31 -9.86 8.29
C ARG A 68 -7.83 -9.95 8.34
N THR A 69 -8.44 -9.94 9.53
CA THR A 69 -9.90 -10.02 9.71
C THR A 69 -10.62 -8.91 8.95
N ILE A 70 -10.11 -7.68 8.98
CA ILE A 70 -10.73 -6.53 8.31
C ILE A 70 -10.37 -6.41 6.81
N ALA A 71 -9.56 -7.29 6.25
CA ALA A 71 -8.99 -7.10 4.91
C ALA A 71 -10.05 -7.05 3.80
N ARG A 72 -11.02 -7.96 3.82
CA ARG A 72 -12.09 -8.01 2.81
C ARG A 72 -12.97 -6.74 2.82
N PRO A 73 -13.56 -6.30 3.94
CA PRO A 73 -14.35 -5.08 3.95
C PRO A 73 -13.51 -3.83 3.65
N THR A 74 -12.26 -3.77 4.13
CA THR A 74 -11.34 -2.66 3.82
C THR A 74 -11.09 -2.54 2.32
N ASN A 75 -10.83 -3.65 1.62
CA ASN A 75 -10.64 -3.65 0.17
C ASN A 75 -11.89 -3.16 -0.58
N LYS A 76 -13.10 -3.52 -0.12
CA LYS A 76 -14.34 -2.98 -0.70
C LYS A 76 -14.46 -1.47 -0.49
N ALA A 77 -14.21 -1.00 0.73
CA ALA A 77 -14.28 0.43 1.06
C ALA A 77 -13.24 1.25 0.29
N MET A 78 -12.01 0.75 0.13
CA MET A 78 -10.98 1.38 -0.72
C MET A 78 -11.47 1.58 -2.17
N ALA A 79 -12.26 0.64 -2.68
CA ALA A 79 -12.84 0.68 -4.03
C ALA A 79 -14.19 1.42 -4.13
N SER A 80 -14.72 1.96 -3.02
CA SER A 80 -15.99 2.71 -3.02
C SER A 80 -15.92 3.93 -3.94
N GLU A 81 -17.05 4.27 -4.58
CA GLU A 81 -17.23 5.50 -5.35
C GLU A 81 -17.30 6.76 -4.45
N ARG A 82 -17.56 6.57 -3.16
CA ARG A 82 -17.57 7.64 -2.17
C ARG A 82 -16.14 7.94 -1.74
N THR A 83 -15.60 9.03 -2.26
CA THR A 83 -14.21 9.46 -1.96
C THR A 83 -13.95 9.68 -0.47
N ARG A 84 -15.00 10.01 0.30
CA ARG A 84 -14.99 10.15 1.76
C ARG A 84 -14.87 8.81 2.50
N LEU A 85 -15.32 7.71 1.90
CA LEU A 85 -15.12 6.37 2.45
C LEU A 85 -13.81 5.75 1.97
N SER A 86 -13.53 5.84 0.67
CA SER A 86 -12.31 5.30 0.07
C SER A 86 -11.04 5.91 0.65
N GLY A 87 -11.03 7.22 0.92
CA GLY A 87 -9.87 7.93 1.48
C GLY A 87 -9.39 7.32 2.80
N PRO A 88 -10.23 7.30 3.86
CA PRO A 88 -9.87 6.72 5.16
C PRO A 88 -9.53 5.23 5.11
N ALA A 89 -10.16 4.45 4.22
CA ALA A 89 -9.79 3.05 4.04
C ALA A 89 -8.35 2.90 3.49
N VAL A 90 -7.97 3.69 2.47
CA VAL A 90 -6.59 3.72 1.95
C VAL A 90 -5.61 4.26 3.00
N GLU A 91 -6.03 5.27 3.76
CA GLU A 91 -5.25 5.85 4.86
C GLU A 91 -4.93 4.82 5.94
N LEU A 92 -5.92 4.01 6.35
CA LEU A 92 -5.71 2.94 7.32
C LEU A 92 -4.60 1.98 6.85
N VAL A 93 -4.68 1.46 5.63
CA VAL A 93 -3.66 0.55 5.10
C VAL A 93 -2.29 1.23 4.98
N SER A 94 -2.27 2.50 4.59
CA SER A 94 -1.04 3.32 4.52
C SER A 94 -0.38 3.44 5.89
N VAL A 95 -1.15 3.75 6.93
CA VAL A 95 -0.66 3.86 8.31
C VAL A 95 -0.15 2.51 8.82
N ILE A 96 -0.87 1.42 8.56
CA ILE A 96 -0.44 0.07 8.93
C ILE A 96 0.90 -0.25 8.28
N GLY A 97 1.05 -0.06 6.96
CA GLY A 97 2.30 -0.31 6.24
C GLY A 97 3.47 0.52 6.77
N ALA A 98 3.26 1.82 7.01
CA ALA A 98 4.30 2.72 7.52
C ALA A 98 4.81 2.30 8.90
N ARG A 99 3.91 1.83 9.77
CA ARG A 99 4.24 1.45 11.15
C ARG A 99 4.85 0.05 11.24
N MET A 100 4.41 -0.88 10.39
CA MET A 100 4.91 -2.25 10.39
C MET A 100 6.25 -2.41 9.65
N GLY A 101 6.51 -1.58 8.64
CA GLY A 101 7.68 -1.73 7.78
C GLY A 101 7.74 -3.14 7.18
N ILE A 102 8.90 -3.80 7.27
CA ILE A 102 9.09 -5.17 6.76
C ILE A 102 8.08 -6.19 7.31
N LYS A 103 7.56 -5.97 8.53
CA LYS A 103 6.55 -6.87 9.15
C LYS A 103 5.21 -6.84 8.41
N PHE A 104 5.00 -5.92 7.46
CA PHE A 104 3.81 -5.85 6.62
C PHE A 104 3.76 -6.94 5.54
N GLU A 105 4.85 -7.65 5.26
CA GLU A 105 4.93 -8.67 4.21
C GLU A 105 3.74 -9.65 4.16
N PRO A 106 3.25 -10.20 5.29
CA PRO A 106 2.14 -11.15 5.26
C PRO A 106 0.78 -10.55 4.89
N LEU A 107 0.69 -9.22 4.76
CA LEU A 107 -0.50 -8.46 4.40
C LEU A 107 -0.46 -7.96 2.95
N ILE A 108 0.70 -8.02 2.29
CA ILE A 108 0.87 -7.54 0.91
C ILE A 108 -0.11 -8.21 -0.06
N PRO A 109 -0.24 -9.56 -0.07
CA PRO A 109 -1.16 -10.22 -0.99
C PRO A 109 -2.63 -9.83 -0.77
N LEU A 110 -2.97 -9.31 0.41
CA LEU A 110 -4.34 -8.94 0.76
C LEU A 110 -4.71 -7.53 0.31
N TYR A 111 -3.78 -6.57 0.36
CA TYR A 111 -4.08 -5.15 0.17
C TYR A 111 -3.47 -4.54 -1.09
N VAL A 112 -2.22 -4.90 -1.42
CA VAL A 112 -1.47 -4.24 -2.50
C VAL A 112 -2.13 -4.42 -3.87
N PRO A 113 -2.71 -5.59 -4.23
CA PRO A 113 -3.43 -5.72 -5.50
C PRO A 113 -4.59 -4.72 -5.67
N THR A 114 -5.34 -4.44 -4.60
CA THR A 114 -6.41 -3.44 -4.64
C THR A 114 -5.86 -2.02 -4.79
N ILE A 115 -4.77 -1.69 -4.09
CA ILE A 115 -4.12 -0.39 -4.24
C ILE A 115 -3.62 -0.19 -5.68
N LEU A 116 -2.99 -1.20 -6.29
CA LEU A 116 -2.58 -1.15 -7.70
C LEU A 116 -3.80 -0.95 -8.61
N LYS A 117 -4.90 -1.66 -8.36
CA LYS A 117 -6.15 -1.48 -9.11
C LYS A 117 -6.70 -0.06 -9.00
N LEU A 118 -6.55 0.62 -7.87
CA LEU A 118 -6.97 2.03 -7.73
C LEU A 118 -6.19 2.98 -8.67
N CYS A 119 -4.96 2.66 -9.07
CA CYS A 119 -4.23 3.42 -10.08
C CYS A 119 -4.85 3.33 -11.50
N THR A 120 -5.78 2.40 -11.73
CA THR A 120 -6.51 2.29 -13.00
C THR A 120 -7.78 3.15 -13.07
N ARG A 121 -8.15 3.79 -11.97
CA ARG A 121 -9.36 4.62 -11.88
C ARG A 121 -9.21 5.90 -12.68
N SER A 122 -10.32 6.40 -13.24
CA SER A 122 -10.34 7.65 -14.01
C SER A 122 -10.18 8.90 -13.13
N SER A 123 -10.64 8.85 -11.88
CA SER A 123 -10.57 9.99 -10.96
C SER A 123 -9.18 10.14 -10.35
N LYS A 124 -8.57 11.32 -10.57
CA LYS A 124 -7.23 11.69 -10.10
C LYS A 124 -7.07 11.55 -8.59
N ILE A 125 -8.15 11.72 -7.82
CA ILE A 125 -8.11 11.60 -6.35
C ILE A 125 -7.77 10.17 -5.93
N TYR A 126 -8.39 9.16 -6.56
CA TYR A 126 -8.10 7.74 -6.27
C TYR A 126 -6.68 7.38 -6.68
N VAL A 127 -6.28 7.78 -7.90
CA VAL A 127 -4.95 7.53 -8.43
C VAL A 127 -3.87 8.12 -7.54
N SER A 128 -4.00 9.40 -7.17
CA SER A 128 -3.02 10.11 -6.34
C SER A 128 -2.88 9.46 -4.95
N ARG A 129 -3.99 9.07 -4.31
CA ARG A 129 -3.96 8.35 -3.03
C ARG A 129 -3.29 6.99 -3.14
N ALA A 130 -3.60 6.24 -4.18
CA ALA A 130 -2.99 4.94 -4.43
C ALA A 130 -1.48 5.06 -4.67
N GLN A 131 -1.05 6.02 -5.48
CA GLN A 131 0.37 6.31 -5.72
C GLN A 131 1.11 6.69 -4.43
N ALA A 132 0.53 7.55 -3.59
CA ALA A 132 1.12 7.90 -2.30
C ALA A 132 1.26 6.67 -1.38
N CYS A 133 0.26 5.78 -1.37
CA CYS A 133 0.28 4.53 -0.61
C CYS A 133 1.36 3.57 -1.13
N LEU A 134 1.48 3.39 -2.45
CA LEU A 134 2.53 2.56 -3.06
C LEU A 134 3.94 3.08 -2.75
N LYS A 135 4.15 4.40 -2.84
CA LYS A 135 5.42 5.04 -2.47
C LYS A 135 5.79 4.78 -1.02
N LEU A 136 4.81 4.84 -0.13
CA LEU A 136 4.99 4.53 1.28
C LEU A 136 5.38 3.05 1.47
N PHE A 137 4.70 2.10 0.82
CA PHE A 137 5.11 0.69 0.90
C PHE A 137 6.51 0.44 0.34
N ALA A 138 6.83 1.05 -0.80
CA ALA A 138 8.14 0.97 -1.41
C ALA A 138 9.25 1.50 -0.50
N SER A 139 8.98 2.57 0.26
CA SER A 139 9.96 3.22 1.14
C SER A 139 10.05 2.58 2.53
N HIS A 140 8.93 2.12 3.10
CA HIS A 140 8.88 1.64 4.49
C HIS A 140 8.86 0.11 4.60
N CYS A 141 8.10 -0.57 3.74
CA CYS A 141 7.97 -2.03 3.82
C CYS A 141 9.16 -2.74 3.19
N ARG A 142 9.62 -2.28 2.02
CA ARG A 142 10.85 -2.74 1.35
C ARG A 142 10.99 -4.27 1.23
N VAL A 143 9.88 -4.98 0.99
CA VAL A 143 9.92 -6.44 0.84
C VAL A 143 9.84 -6.86 -0.63
N PRO A 144 10.61 -7.89 -1.04
CA PRO A 144 10.66 -8.39 -2.42
C PRO A 144 9.31 -8.69 -3.07
N ALA A 145 8.30 -9.12 -2.28
CA ALA A 145 6.96 -9.40 -2.78
C ALA A 145 6.29 -8.20 -3.49
N LEU A 146 6.67 -6.95 -3.14
CA LEU A 146 6.20 -5.76 -3.86
C LEU A 146 6.70 -5.73 -5.31
N VAL A 147 7.96 -6.11 -5.53
CA VAL A 147 8.59 -6.08 -6.86
C VAL A 147 7.90 -7.08 -7.80
N THR A 148 7.54 -8.26 -7.30
CA THR A 148 6.77 -9.25 -8.08
C THR A 148 5.40 -8.70 -8.49
N LEU A 149 4.69 -7.99 -7.61
CA LEU A 149 3.44 -7.34 -7.98
C LEU A 149 3.63 -6.18 -8.98
N PHE A 150 4.73 -5.43 -8.85
CA PHE A 150 5.06 -4.38 -9.82
C PHE A 150 5.38 -4.96 -11.19
N LYS A 151 6.05 -6.12 -11.26
CA LYS A 151 6.33 -6.84 -12.50
C LYS A 151 5.06 -7.16 -13.28
N GLU A 152 4.02 -7.63 -12.59
CA GLU A 152 2.72 -7.86 -13.20
C GLU A 152 2.07 -6.53 -13.65
N ALA A 153 2.07 -5.52 -12.78
CA ALA A 153 1.43 -4.23 -13.03
C ALA A 153 2.02 -3.44 -14.21
N VAL A 154 3.34 -3.53 -14.46
CA VAL A 154 3.98 -2.82 -15.60
C VAL A 154 3.60 -3.40 -16.96
N THR A 155 2.85 -4.50 -17.03
CA THR A 155 2.32 -5.05 -18.28
C THR A 155 0.86 -4.68 -18.54
N ASP A 156 0.21 -3.99 -17.60
CA ASP A 156 -1.21 -3.68 -17.70
C ASP A 156 -1.51 -2.69 -18.84
N LYS A 157 -2.69 -2.82 -19.45
CA LYS A 157 -3.16 -1.90 -20.49
C LYS A 157 -3.25 -0.44 -20.00
N SER A 158 -3.48 -0.22 -18.71
CA SER A 158 -3.55 1.10 -18.10
C SER A 158 -2.17 1.76 -18.01
N GLN A 159 -1.98 2.82 -18.81
CA GLN A 159 -0.80 3.67 -18.75
C GLN A 159 -0.52 4.17 -17.32
N THR A 160 -1.55 4.62 -16.60
CA THR A 160 -1.40 5.15 -15.25
C THR A 160 -0.89 4.09 -14.27
N LEU A 161 -1.34 2.85 -14.39
CA LEU A 161 -0.85 1.75 -13.56
C LEU A 161 0.62 1.44 -13.88
N ARG A 162 0.99 1.34 -15.15
CA ARG A 162 2.39 1.12 -15.55
C ARG A 162 3.33 2.21 -15.03
N ILE A 163 2.93 3.48 -15.15
CA ILE A 163 3.67 4.62 -14.57
C ILE A 163 3.80 4.46 -13.06
N SER A 164 2.68 4.20 -12.36
CA SER A 164 2.66 4.13 -10.89
C SER A 164 3.52 2.99 -10.34
N ALA A 165 3.48 1.81 -10.98
CA ALA A 165 4.30 0.66 -10.59
C ALA A 165 5.79 0.90 -10.87
N THR A 166 6.13 1.54 -12.00
CA THR A 166 7.51 1.88 -12.34
C THR A 166 8.09 2.93 -11.37
N ASP A 167 7.31 3.93 -10.99
CA ASP A 167 7.72 4.95 -10.01
C ASP A 167 7.84 4.36 -8.60
N ALA A 168 6.92 3.49 -8.19
CA ALA A 168 7.02 2.78 -6.92
C ALA A 168 8.26 1.85 -6.86
N LEU A 169 8.62 1.19 -7.97
CA LEU A 169 9.87 0.44 -8.05
C LEU A 169 11.10 1.36 -7.92
N HIS A 170 11.07 2.53 -8.55
CA HIS A 170 12.15 3.51 -8.39
C HIS A 170 12.31 3.91 -6.93
N ASP A 171 11.22 4.21 -6.22
CA ASP A 171 11.26 4.56 -4.79
C ASP A 171 11.78 3.40 -3.92
N PHE A 172 11.42 2.17 -4.25
CA PHE A 172 11.92 0.96 -3.59
C PHE A 172 13.44 0.83 -3.74
N LEU A 173 13.97 0.97 -4.96
CA LEU A 173 15.41 0.87 -5.23
C LEU A 173 16.18 2.06 -4.66
N SER A 174 15.64 3.28 -4.77
CA SER A 174 16.27 4.48 -4.23
C SER A 174 16.44 4.38 -2.71
N THR A 175 15.41 3.83 -2.06
CA THR A 175 15.49 3.56 -0.62
C THR A 175 16.46 2.42 -0.31
N SER A 176 16.50 1.37 -1.13
CA SER A 176 17.45 0.27 -0.99
C SER A 176 18.91 0.72 -1.15
N LEU A 177 19.17 1.74 -1.98
CA LEU A 177 20.49 2.34 -2.14
C LEU A 177 20.95 3.05 -0.86
N ARG A 178 20.03 3.69 -0.13
CA ARG A 178 20.31 4.41 1.12
C ARG A 178 20.40 3.46 2.32
N ASP A 179 19.44 2.53 2.44
CA ASP A 179 19.22 1.75 3.66
C ASP A 179 19.69 0.29 3.54
N GLY A 180 20.32 -0.06 2.41
CA GLY A 180 20.70 -1.43 2.04
C GLY A 180 19.54 -2.21 1.40
N PRO A 181 19.81 -2.98 0.33
CA PRO A 181 18.78 -3.79 -0.33
C PRO A 181 18.35 -4.98 0.53
N PRO A 182 17.13 -5.52 0.32
CA PRO A 182 16.76 -6.82 0.86
C PRO A 182 17.74 -7.90 0.39
N ARG A 183 17.73 -9.06 1.07
CA ARG A 183 18.54 -10.21 0.64
C ARG A 183 18.27 -10.50 -0.85
N MET A 184 19.35 -10.62 -1.62
CA MET A 184 19.26 -10.91 -3.05
C MET A 184 18.50 -12.22 -3.31
N GLY A 185 17.83 -12.27 -4.44
CA GLY A 185 17.06 -13.43 -4.90
C GLY A 185 16.36 -13.11 -6.21
N LYS A 186 15.39 -13.94 -6.59
CA LYS A 186 14.63 -13.83 -7.85
C LYS A 186 14.05 -12.43 -8.13
N TRP A 187 13.73 -11.67 -7.09
CA TRP A 187 13.19 -10.32 -7.25
C TRP A 187 14.17 -9.37 -7.98
N VAL A 188 15.48 -9.60 -7.93
CA VAL A 188 16.46 -8.80 -8.68
C VAL A 188 16.31 -9.05 -10.19
N GLU A 189 16.12 -10.31 -10.59
CA GLU A 189 15.79 -10.66 -11.98
C GLU A 189 14.44 -10.05 -12.40
N ASP A 190 13.48 -9.97 -11.47
CA ASP A 190 12.21 -9.25 -11.71
C ASP A 190 12.46 -7.75 -11.98
N VAL A 191 13.39 -7.10 -11.27
CA VAL A 191 13.79 -5.71 -11.54
C VAL A 191 14.38 -5.55 -12.93
N GLU A 192 15.34 -6.40 -13.31
CA GLU A 192 15.95 -6.38 -14.65
C GLU A 192 14.90 -6.57 -15.75
N TRP A 193 13.97 -7.49 -15.51
CA TRP A 193 12.86 -7.74 -16.41
C TRP A 193 11.97 -6.49 -16.55
N ILE A 194 11.62 -5.84 -15.42
CA ILE A 194 10.81 -4.61 -15.42
C ILE A 194 11.54 -3.50 -16.20
N ILE A 195 12.85 -3.33 -16.00
CA ILE A 195 13.66 -2.34 -16.74
C ILE A 195 13.55 -2.61 -18.25
N LYS A 196 13.78 -3.86 -18.68
CA LYS A 196 13.71 -4.25 -20.11
C LYS A 196 12.32 -4.00 -20.70
N ALA A 197 11.27 -4.34 -19.97
CA ALA A 197 9.89 -4.14 -20.41
C ALA A 197 9.52 -2.65 -20.51
N THR A 198 9.82 -1.87 -19.48
CA THR A 198 9.43 -0.45 -19.38
C THR A 198 10.28 0.48 -20.23
N ALA A 199 11.51 0.10 -20.59
CA ALA A 199 12.38 0.88 -21.48
C ALA A 199 11.80 1.02 -22.90
N ARG A 200 11.01 0.03 -23.33
CA ARG A 200 10.35 -0.01 -24.63
C ARG A 200 8.85 0.32 -24.56
N ASP A 201 8.35 0.77 -23.40
CA ASP A 201 6.94 1.09 -23.21
C ASP A 201 6.47 2.13 -24.23
N ALA A 202 5.23 2.05 -24.70
CA ALA A 202 4.66 3.03 -25.63
C ALA A 202 4.57 4.45 -25.03
N THR A 203 4.42 4.56 -23.71
CA THR A 203 4.29 5.82 -22.99
C THR A 203 5.65 6.47 -22.71
N PRO A 204 5.91 7.72 -23.15
CA PRO A 204 7.18 8.42 -22.90
C PRO A 204 7.55 8.56 -21.42
N GLU A 205 6.57 8.82 -20.56
CA GLU A 205 6.79 8.97 -19.12
C GLU A 205 7.25 7.66 -18.46
N THR A 206 6.67 6.52 -18.84
CA THR A 206 7.13 5.21 -18.37
C THR A 206 8.58 4.96 -18.79
N ARG A 207 8.96 5.28 -20.03
CA ARG A 207 10.35 5.17 -20.49
C ARG A 207 11.30 6.08 -19.71
N LYS A 208 10.85 7.29 -19.35
CA LYS A 208 11.62 8.23 -18.52
C LYS A 208 11.86 7.69 -17.11
N LEU A 209 10.83 7.13 -16.48
CA LEU A 209 10.95 6.47 -15.18
C LEU A 209 11.85 5.23 -15.27
N SER A 210 11.72 4.42 -16.31
CA SER A 210 12.57 3.25 -16.56
C SER A 210 14.06 3.60 -16.56
N ARG A 211 14.46 4.72 -17.20
CA ARG A 211 15.85 5.21 -17.15
C ARG A 211 16.32 5.53 -15.74
N ARG A 212 15.45 6.10 -14.90
CA ARG A 212 15.77 6.39 -13.48
C ARG A 212 15.90 5.10 -12.66
N VAL A 213 15.00 4.13 -12.89
CA VAL A 213 15.09 2.79 -12.28
C VAL A 213 16.42 2.14 -12.65
N PHE A 214 16.78 2.11 -13.93
CA PHE A 214 18.06 1.57 -14.39
C PHE A 214 19.27 2.28 -13.78
N ALA A 215 19.27 3.62 -13.73
CA ALA A 215 20.37 4.37 -13.12
C ALA A 215 20.55 4.05 -11.62
N THR A 216 19.47 3.76 -10.90
CA THR A 216 19.52 3.35 -9.50
C THR A 216 19.95 1.88 -9.36
N TYR A 217 19.43 1.01 -10.21
CA TYR A 217 19.82 -0.39 -10.30
C TYR A 217 21.33 -0.56 -10.57
N ALA A 218 21.87 0.19 -11.53
CA ALA A 218 23.29 0.15 -11.89
C ALA A 218 24.22 0.62 -10.77
N GLN A 219 23.73 1.46 -9.84
CA GLN A 219 24.48 1.84 -8.63
C GLN A 219 24.43 0.75 -7.56
N LEU A 220 23.30 0.05 -7.42
CA LEU A 220 23.14 -1.04 -6.47
C LEU A 220 23.95 -2.28 -6.86
N TRP A 221 23.99 -2.62 -8.14
CA TRP A 221 24.64 -3.82 -8.67
C TRP A 221 25.43 -3.53 -9.97
N PRO A 222 26.56 -2.80 -9.91
CA PRO A 222 27.37 -2.47 -11.08
C PRO A 222 27.82 -3.71 -11.87
N GLU A 223 28.08 -4.81 -11.19
CA GLU A 223 28.53 -6.08 -11.76
C GLU A 223 27.48 -6.72 -12.71
N ARG A 224 26.20 -6.40 -12.54
CA ARG A 224 25.08 -6.97 -13.31
C ARG A 224 24.66 -6.12 -14.51
N VAL A 225 25.36 -5.02 -14.80
CA VAL A 225 25.00 -4.08 -15.89
C VAL A 225 25.51 -4.55 -17.25
N ASN A 226 26.60 -5.30 -17.27
CA ASN A 226 27.28 -5.74 -18.50
C ASN A 226 27.08 -7.24 -18.80
N GLU A 227 26.18 -7.90 -18.07
CA GLU A 227 25.68 -9.27 -18.39
C GLU A 227 24.49 -9.19 -19.36
#